data_AF-M7TIT3-F1
#
_entry.id   AF-M7TIT3-F1
#
_cell.length_a   1.000
_cell.length_b   1.000
_cell.length_c   1.000
_cell.angle_alpha   90.00
_cell.angle_beta   90.00
_cell.angle_gamma   90.00
#
_symmetry.space_group_name_H-M   'P 1'
#
loop_
_entity.id
_entity.type
_entity.pdbx_description
1 polymer ?
#
loop_
_entity_poly.entity_id
_entity_poly.type
_entity_poly.pdbx_seq_one_letter_code
_entity_poly.pdbx_strand_id
1 'polypeptide(L)'
;MLNKDIHVVTSADLIPSLHRQYRVVSLWELEAQFTVKLAGLTKAGADRMHTNLSSEENPSLMLQGIKVIQSTLSSTESIKKMLRVAVQATKDELDNWATPAANNKNKKVNLLEWLQHELTIVITESLYGDKNPYRDPEVEAGFWAFSEGTLKLLLPDFLTKIFASEGVRGRAAVVKAFQNYFTSGSQAGGSDLMKNRFELLVDHADTQNSDLARHENLIDIAALSNTVPSAFWVIYHLFSDASLLEQVRTQVAELTTSEVSAQGETICKINLQKLIQLPILSSLILETLRFRSTGTGPRLVMEDTLIGKDQQYLLKKGSLLIIANKTLHFDKRAWGDRADSFRFDRFYGKVPANAFRVFGGGANRCPGQGIVTNVIAAFAGMFMMRFDIIPNGNDWTDPGQDLVNMSTQTGPPKEKFMVNIVPRESAKNVVWSFEM
;
A
#
# COMPACT_ATOMS: atom_id res chain seq x y z
N MET A 1 6.92 -18.96 22.28
CA MET A 1 7.53 -17.81 21.58
C MET A 1 8.08 -16.72 22.51
N LEU A 2 7.86 -16.74 23.84
CA LEU A 2 8.15 -15.62 24.75
C LEU A 2 9.59 -15.54 25.33
N ASN A 3 10.52 -16.43 24.96
CA ASN A 3 11.90 -16.47 25.49
C ASN A 3 12.97 -16.03 24.46
N LYS A 4 12.63 -15.14 23.53
CA LYS A 4 13.60 -14.65 22.54
C LYS A 4 14.06 -13.26 22.93
N ASP A 5 15.38 -13.04 22.94
CA ASP A 5 15.95 -11.70 23.03
C ASP A 5 15.44 -10.83 21.87
N ILE A 6 15.04 -9.60 22.18
CA ILE A 6 14.56 -8.62 21.20
C ILE A 6 15.53 -7.44 21.19
N HIS A 7 16.18 -7.20 20.05
CA HIS A 7 17.05 -6.06 19.80
C HIS A 7 16.28 -4.98 19.06
N VAL A 8 16.45 -3.71 19.44
CA VAL A 8 15.77 -2.57 18.78
C VAL A 8 16.80 -1.64 18.15
N VAL A 9 16.67 -1.39 16.85
CA VAL A 9 17.53 -0.49 16.08
C VAL A 9 16.85 0.86 15.92
N THR A 10 17.45 1.88 16.54
CA THR A 10 16.98 3.27 16.55
C THR A 10 17.95 4.25 15.87
N SER A 11 19.10 3.79 15.39
CA SER A 11 20.09 4.61 14.68
C SER A 11 20.21 4.22 13.21
N ALA A 12 20.21 5.23 12.33
CA ALA A 12 20.41 5.07 10.89
C ALA A 12 21.81 4.50 10.54
N ASP A 13 22.79 4.66 11.43
CA ASP A 13 24.18 4.20 11.21
C ASP A 13 24.32 2.67 11.18
N LEU A 14 23.37 1.95 11.80
CA LEU A 14 23.36 0.48 11.81
C LEU A 14 22.76 -0.12 10.53
N ILE A 15 21.98 0.66 9.80
CA ILE A 15 21.20 0.20 8.65
C ILE A 15 22.08 -0.37 7.53
N PRO A 16 23.23 0.24 7.13
CA PRO A 16 24.09 -0.34 6.11
C PRO A 16 24.61 -1.74 6.44
N SER A 17 24.95 -2.00 7.72
CA SER A 17 25.42 -3.31 8.15
C SER A 17 24.31 -4.36 8.05
N LEU A 18 23.08 -4.00 8.44
CA LEU A 18 21.90 -4.85 8.31
C LEU A 18 21.55 -5.15 6.84
N HIS A 19 21.70 -4.16 5.95
CA HIS A 19 21.44 -4.37 4.52
C HIS A 19 22.44 -5.32 3.88
N ARG A 20 23.71 -5.28 4.28
CA ARG A 20 24.71 -6.25 3.78
C ARG A 20 24.45 -7.67 4.26
N GLN A 21 23.87 -7.81 5.45
CA GLN A 21 23.64 -9.10 6.11
C GLN A 21 22.17 -9.56 6.04
N TYR A 22 21.43 -9.15 5.02
CA TYR A 22 19.98 -9.38 4.93
C TYR A 22 19.54 -10.86 4.91
N ARG A 23 20.45 -11.79 4.63
CA ARG A 23 20.21 -13.24 4.71
C ARG A 23 20.41 -13.80 6.13
N VAL A 24 21.35 -13.23 6.89
CA VAL A 24 21.66 -13.63 8.27
C VAL A 24 20.71 -12.93 9.24
N VAL A 25 20.39 -11.67 9.00
CA VAL A 25 19.39 -10.89 9.75
C VAL A 25 18.19 -10.71 8.83
N SER A 26 17.37 -11.75 8.76
CA SER A 26 16.44 -12.01 7.66
C SER A 26 15.00 -11.60 7.95
N LEU A 27 14.36 -10.93 6.98
CA LEU A 27 12.92 -10.72 6.98
C LEU A 27 12.17 -11.91 6.36
N TRP A 28 12.78 -12.57 5.38
CA TRP A 28 12.12 -13.57 4.53
C TRP A 28 11.64 -14.80 5.29
N GLU A 29 12.34 -15.17 6.37
CA GLU A 29 11.89 -16.25 7.26
C GLU A 29 10.58 -15.87 7.98
N LEU A 30 10.48 -14.63 8.46
CA LEU A 30 9.25 -14.14 9.09
C LEU A 30 8.12 -14.02 8.06
N GLU A 31 8.41 -13.50 6.86
CA GLU A 31 7.43 -13.40 5.78
C GLU A 31 6.90 -14.77 5.36
N ALA A 32 7.74 -15.80 5.28
CA ALA A 32 7.30 -17.16 5.00
C ALA A 32 6.34 -17.69 6.09
N GLN A 33 6.70 -17.53 7.36
CA GLN A 33 5.86 -17.96 8.49
C GLN A 33 4.52 -17.24 8.52
N PHE A 34 4.52 -15.92 8.33
CA PHE A 34 3.30 -15.14 8.24
C PHE A 34 2.47 -15.52 7.02
N THR A 35 3.12 -15.81 5.89
CA THR A 35 2.42 -16.22 4.67
C THR A 35 1.64 -17.50 4.86
N VAL A 36 2.29 -18.55 5.37
CA VAL A 36 1.64 -19.83 5.64
C VAL A 36 0.43 -19.64 6.56
N LYS A 37 0.59 -18.90 7.65
CA LYS A 37 -0.45 -18.74 8.65
C LYS A 37 -1.62 -17.87 8.17
N LEU A 38 -1.33 -16.70 7.60
CA LEU A 38 -2.34 -15.72 7.21
C LEU A 38 -3.08 -16.11 5.95
N ALA A 39 -2.39 -16.64 4.94
CA ALA A 39 -3.04 -17.21 3.76
C ALA A 39 -3.82 -18.48 4.10
N GLY A 40 -3.40 -19.21 5.14
CA GLY A 40 -4.01 -20.48 5.55
C GLY A 40 -3.71 -21.60 4.57
N LEU A 41 -2.46 -21.65 4.08
CA LEU A 41 -2.02 -22.62 3.08
C LEU A 41 -2.16 -24.06 3.57
N THR A 42 -2.33 -25.00 2.64
CA THR A 42 -2.23 -26.43 2.98
C THR A 42 -0.81 -26.77 3.45
N LYS A 43 -0.64 -27.98 4.03
CA LYS A 43 0.69 -28.48 4.40
C LYS A 43 1.65 -28.52 3.20
N ALA A 44 1.17 -28.97 2.03
CA ALA A 44 1.98 -29.01 0.82
C ALA A 44 2.41 -27.60 0.37
N GLY A 45 1.50 -26.62 0.42
CA GLY A 45 1.82 -25.22 0.16
C GLY A 45 2.82 -24.65 1.18
N ALA A 46 2.64 -24.96 2.46
CA ALA A 46 3.55 -24.53 3.52
C ALA A 46 4.97 -25.07 3.36
N ASP A 47 5.11 -26.36 3.01
CA ASP A 47 6.41 -27.00 2.79
C ASP A 47 7.15 -26.34 1.61
N ARG A 48 6.45 -26.01 0.52
CA ARG A 48 7.02 -25.26 -0.64
C ARG A 48 7.50 -23.86 -0.27
N MET A 49 6.83 -23.19 0.68
CA MET A 49 7.19 -21.84 1.12
C MET A 49 8.43 -21.82 2.02
N HIS A 50 8.60 -22.82 2.88
CA HIS A 50 9.69 -22.87 3.86
C HIS A 50 10.97 -23.57 3.38
N THR A 51 10.86 -24.49 2.42
CA THR A 51 12.01 -25.27 1.98
C THR A 51 13.07 -24.36 1.33
N ASN A 52 14.30 -24.34 1.86
CA ASN A 52 15.46 -23.64 1.30
C ASN A 52 15.38 -22.10 1.26
N LEU A 53 14.89 -21.46 2.33
CA LEU A 53 14.79 -19.99 2.47
C LEU A 53 16.13 -19.22 2.45
N SER A 54 17.28 -19.92 2.43
CA SER A 54 18.61 -19.32 2.31
C SER A 54 19.40 -19.77 1.06
N SER A 55 18.93 -20.79 0.33
CA SER A 55 19.64 -21.38 -0.80
C SER A 55 19.61 -20.48 -2.04
N GLU A 56 20.73 -20.37 -2.74
CA GLU A 56 20.78 -19.72 -4.06
C GLU A 56 20.53 -20.70 -5.22
N GLU A 57 20.95 -21.96 -5.08
CA GLU A 57 20.80 -22.99 -6.12
C GLU A 57 19.36 -23.50 -6.26
N ASN A 58 18.72 -23.86 -5.14
CA ASN A 58 17.33 -24.31 -5.10
C ASN A 58 16.49 -23.46 -4.13
N PRO A 59 16.17 -22.20 -4.48
CA PRO A 59 15.50 -21.26 -3.59
C PRO A 59 14.06 -21.68 -3.28
N SER A 60 13.57 -21.32 -2.10
CA SER A 60 12.16 -21.52 -1.71
C SER A 60 11.19 -20.80 -2.65
N LEU A 61 9.92 -21.23 -2.65
CA LEU A 61 8.85 -20.54 -3.39
C LEU A 61 8.69 -19.08 -2.93
N MET A 62 8.94 -18.79 -1.64
CA MET A 62 8.95 -17.41 -1.11
C MET A 62 10.01 -16.56 -1.83
N LEU A 63 11.26 -17.04 -1.93
CA LEU A 63 12.33 -16.28 -2.57
C LEU A 63 12.11 -16.10 -4.06
N GLN A 64 11.60 -17.14 -4.74
CA GLN A 64 11.22 -17.06 -6.14
C GLN A 64 10.09 -16.03 -6.35
N GLY A 65 9.08 -16.02 -5.47
CA GLY A 65 7.99 -15.05 -5.48
C GLY A 65 8.47 -13.61 -5.30
N ILE A 66 9.36 -13.35 -4.33
CA ILE A 66 9.98 -12.03 -4.14
C ILE A 66 10.71 -11.59 -5.41
N LYS A 67 11.51 -12.48 -6.01
CA LYS A 67 12.24 -12.17 -7.25
C LYS A 67 11.30 -11.85 -8.41
N VAL A 68 10.23 -12.62 -8.59
CA VAL A 68 9.22 -12.38 -9.64
C VAL A 68 8.52 -11.03 -9.44
N ILE A 69 8.15 -10.70 -8.21
CA ILE A 69 7.51 -9.40 -7.91
C ILE A 69 8.50 -8.27 -8.18
N GLN A 70 9.74 -8.37 -7.68
CA GLN A 70 10.78 -7.35 -7.85
C GLN A 70 11.15 -7.16 -9.32
N SER A 71 11.34 -8.25 -10.09
CA SER A 71 11.70 -8.17 -11.50
C SER A 71 10.58 -7.51 -12.31
N THR A 72 9.33 -7.94 -12.08
CA THR A 72 8.17 -7.41 -12.81
C THR A 72 7.97 -5.92 -12.51
N LEU A 73 8.02 -5.53 -11.23
CA LEU A 73 7.84 -4.14 -10.82
C LEU A 73 9.10 -3.27 -10.98
N SER A 74 10.24 -3.84 -11.39
CA SER A 74 11.39 -3.06 -11.85
C SER A 74 11.28 -2.63 -13.32
N SER A 75 10.37 -3.26 -14.08
CA SER A 75 10.12 -2.92 -15.48
C SER A 75 9.29 -1.64 -15.59
N THR A 76 9.88 -0.61 -16.17
CA THR A 76 9.19 0.65 -16.47
C THR A 76 7.94 0.43 -17.32
N GLU A 77 7.96 -0.51 -18.26
CA GLU A 77 6.81 -0.80 -19.11
C GLU A 77 5.69 -1.52 -18.36
N SER A 78 6.02 -2.45 -17.46
CA SER A 78 5.01 -3.10 -16.61
C SER A 78 4.32 -2.08 -15.70
N ILE A 79 5.10 -1.21 -15.04
CA ILE A 79 4.57 -0.11 -14.22
C ILE A 79 3.68 0.81 -15.06
N LYS A 80 4.11 1.22 -16.26
CA LYS A 80 3.31 2.11 -17.13
C LYS A 80 1.96 1.49 -17.52
N LYS A 81 1.92 0.19 -17.85
CA LYS A 81 0.67 -0.51 -18.17
C LYS A 81 -0.27 -0.53 -16.98
N MET A 82 0.22 -0.93 -15.81
CA MET A 82 -0.59 -0.96 -14.59
C MET A 82 -1.07 0.45 -14.21
N LEU A 83 -0.19 1.44 -14.31
CA LEU A 83 -0.55 2.84 -14.03
C LEU A 83 -1.63 3.34 -14.98
N ARG A 84 -1.56 3.01 -16.28
CA ARG A 84 -2.62 3.37 -17.25
C ARG A 84 -3.99 2.84 -16.84
N VAL A 85 -4.05 1.58 -16.39
CA VAL A 85 -5.29 0.98 -15.90
C VAL A 85 -5.75 1.67 -14.61
N ALA A 86 -4.84 1.91 -13.66
CA ALA A 86 -5.16 2.56 -12.39
C ALA A 86 -5.69 3.99 -12.57
N VAL A 87 -5.12 4.78 -13.48
CA VAL A 87 -5.57 6.16 -13.71
C VAL A 87 -6.89 6.22 -14.48
N GLN A 88 -7.17 5.23 -15.33
CA GLN A 88 -8.48 5.08 -15.94
C GLN A 88 -9.53 4.70 -14.88
N ALA A 89 -9.25 3.72 -14.03
CA ALA A 89 -10.12 3.37 -12.91
C ALA A 89 -10.32 4.55 -11.94
N THR A 90 -9.28 5.36 -11.70
CA THR A 90 -9.38 6.59 -10.89
C THR A 90 -10.39 7.56 -11.48
N LYS A 91 -10.33 7.79 -12.79
CA LYS A 91 -11.31 8.63 -13.48
C LYS A 91 -12.72 8.09 -13.30
N ASP A 92 -12.91 6.81 -13.57
CA ASP A 92 -14.24 6.18 -13.61
C ASP A 92 -14.88 6.16 -12.22
N GLU A 93 -14.13 5.87 -11.17
CA GLU A 93 -14.60 5.91 -9.78
C GLU A 93 -15.00 7.35 -9.35
N LEU A 94 -14.17 8.34 -9.70
CA LEU A 94 -14.50 9.73 -9.42
C LEU A 94 -15.70 10.24 -10.25
N ASP A 95 -15.94 9.71 -11.45
CA ASP A 95 -17.14 9.98 -12.25
C ASP A 95 -18.39 9.35 -11.62
N ASN A 96 -18.27 8.10 -11.15
CA ASN A 96 -19.32 7.39 -10.42
C ASN A 96 -19.72 8.15 -9.15
N TRP A 97 -18.76 8.77 -8.45
CA TRP A 97 -19.02 9.58 -7.27
C TRP A 97 -19.63 10.96 -7.57
N ALA A 98 -19.30 11.58 -8.71
CA ALA A 98 -19.67 12.96 -9.01
C ALA A 98 -21.19 13.20 -9.02
N THR A 99 -21.98 12.27 -9.56
CA THR A 99 -23.44 12.42 -9.66
C THR A 99 -24.13 12.34 -8.28
N PRO A 100 -23.89 11.31 -7.46
CA PRO A 100 -24.38 11.27 -6.07
C PRO A 100 -23.97 12.50 -5.25
N ALA A 101 -22.73 12.96 -5.41
CA ALA A 101 -22.19 14.11 -4.69
C ALA A 101 -22.87 15.43 -5.09
N ALA A 102 -23.19 15.61 -6.38
CA ALA A 102 -23.94 16.76 -6.87
C ALA A 102 -25.40 16.78 -6.37
N ASN A 103 -26.05 15.62 -6.33
CA ASN A 103 -27.46 15.48 -5.95
C ASN A 103 -27.72 15.64 -4.45
N ASN A 104 -26.74 15.34 -3.60
CA ASN A 104 -26.86 15.51 -2.15
C ASN A 104 -25.60 16.11 -1.55
N LYS A 105 -25.48 17.44 -1.62
CA LYS A 105 -24.37 18.21 -1.03
C LYS A 105 -24.23 18.05 0.49
N ASN A 106 -25.26 17.53 1.17
CA ASN A 106 -25.27 17.25 2.60
C ASN A 106 -24.94 15.78 2.93
N LYS A 107 -24.63 14.95 1.93
CA LYS A 107 -24.24 13.56 2.13
C LYS A 107 -22.90 13.50 2.84
N LYS A 108 -22.93 13.03 4.09
CA LYS A 108 -21.75 12.75 4.89
C LYS A 108 -21.26 11.33 4.61
N VAL A 109 -19.95 11.19 4.43
CA VAL A 109 -19.26 9.90 4.34
C VAL A 109 -18.12 9.84 5.33
N ASN A 110 -17.77 8.64 5.80
CA ASN A 110 -16.48 8.44 6.46
C ASN A 110 -15.41 8.42 5.37
N LEU A 111 -14.47 9.38 5.40
CA LEU A 111 -13.46 9.53 4.35
C LEU A 111 -12.58 8.28 4.19
N LEU A 112 -12.27 7.57 5.28
CA LEU A 112 -11.50 6.33 5.19
C LEU A 112 -12.30 5.24 4.46
N GLU A 113 -13.55 5.00 4.86
CA GLU A 113 -14.41 3.98 4.25
C GLU A 113 -14.68 4.29 2.77
N TRP A 114 -14.86 5.57 2.42
CA TRP A 114 -14.98 6.00 1.02
C TRP A 114 -13.70 5.71 0.24
N LEU A 115 -12.53 6.12 0.76
CA LEU A 115 -11.24 5.83 0.11
C LEU A 115 -10.92 4.34 0.06
N GLN A 116 -11.36 3.54 1.03
CA GLN A 116 -11.24 2.09 1.02
C GLN A 116 -11.89 1.52 -0.23
N HIS A 117 -13.11 1.95 -0.56
CA HIS A 117 -13.79 1.51 -1.77
C HIS A 117 -13.06 1.94 -3.05
N GLU A 118 -12.93 3.25 -3.23
CA GLU A 118 -12.42 3.84 -4.47
C GLU A 118 -11.02 3.32 -4.80
N LEU A 119 -10.13 3.26 -3.80
CA LEU A 119 -8.76 2.79 -4.00
C LEU A 119 -8.64 1.27 -4.06
N THR A 120 -9.56 0.50 -3.44
CA THR A 120 -9.60 -0.94 -3.66
C THR A 120 -9.83 -1.22 -5.13
N ILE A 121 -10.86 -0.62 -5.73
CA ILE A 121 -11.14 -0.79 -7.16
C ILE A 121 -9.96 -0.30 -8.01
N VAL A 122 -9.47 0.93 -7.81
CA VAL A 122 -8.35 1.48 -8.59
C VAL A 122 -7.12 0.57 -8.62
N ILE A 123 -6.73 0.04 -7.46
CA ILE A 123 -5.53 -0.80 -7.34
C ILE A 123 -5.78 -2.20 -7.91
N THR A 124 -6.92 -2.79 -7.61
CA THR A 124 -7.25 -4.17 -8.01
C THR A 124 -7.56 -4.29 -9.49
N GLU A 125 -8.14 -3.26 -10.13
CA GLU A 125 -8.24 -3.18 -11.60
C GLU A 125 -6.85 -3.23 -12.25
N SER A 126 -5.88 -2.50 -11.70
CA SER A 126 -4.51 -2.49 -12.21
C SER A 126 -3.78 -3.83 -12.08
N LEU A 127 -4.25 -4.71 -11.18
CA LEU A 127 -3.70 -6.04 -10.94
C LEU A 127 -4.40 -7.12 -11.76
N TYR A 128 -5.74 -7.10 -11.76
CA TYR A 128 -6.60 -8.22 -12.19
C TYR A 128 -7.35 -7.98 -13.50
N GLY A 129 -7.39 -6.73 -13.98
CA GLY A 129 -8.04 -6.35 -15.24
C GLY A 129 -9.56 -6.57 -15.23
N ASP A 130 -10.14 -6.75 -16.41
CA ASP A 130 -11.60 -6.70 -16.65
C ASP A 130 -12.46 -7.69 -15.83
N LYS A 131 -11.84 -8.72 -15.27
CA LYS A 131 -12.49 -9.76 -14.46
C LYS A 131 -12.12 -9.64 -12.97
N ASN A 132 -11.78 -8.44 -12.53
CA ASN A 132 -11.45 -8.12 -11.15
C ASN A 132 -12.48 -8.66 -10.13
N PRO A 133 -12.09 -9.58 -9.23
CA PRO A 133 -12.98 -10.12 -8.21
C PRO A 133 -13.53 -9.08 -7.23
N TYR A 134 -12.81 -7.97 -7.01
CA TYR A 134 -13.17 -6.94 -6.04
C TYR A 134 -14.34 -6.04 -6.48
N ARG A 135 -14.84 -6.20 -7.70
CA ARG A 135 -16.12 -5.58 -8.11
C ARG A 135 -17.32 -6.17 -7.38
N ASP A 136 -17.17 -7.36 -6.79
CA ASP A 136 -18.16 -7.94 -5.89
C ASP A 136 -18.02 -7.31 -4.49
N PRO A 137 -19.03 -6.59 -3.98
CA PRO A 137 -18.98 -5.96 -2.66
C PRO A 137 -18.75 -6.95 -1.51
N GLU A 138 -19.15 -8.22 -1.65
CA GLU A 138 -18.90 -9.24 -0.63
C GLU A 138 -17.40 -9.62 -0.57
N VAL A 139 -16.71 -9.61 -1.71
CA VAL A 139 -15.27 -9.87 -1.79
C VAL A 139 -14.50 -8.71 -1.19
N GLU A 140 -14.87 -7.48 -1.54
CA GLU A 140 -14.26 -6.26 -0.98
C GLU A 140 -14.42 -6.20 0.54
N ALA A 141 -15.66 -6.34 1.04
CA ALA A 141 -15.94 -6.34 2.47
C ALA A 141 -15.23 -7.50 3.20
N GLY A 142 -15.18 -8.67 2.55
CA GLY A 142 -14.47 -9.84 3.05
C GLY A 142 -12.96 -9.60 3.20
N PHE A 143 -12.34 -8.92 2.23
CA PHE A 143 -10.93 -8.56 2.30
C PHE A 143 -10.63 -7.60 3.45
N TRP A 144 -11.42 -6.53 3.61
CA TRP A 144 -11.17 -5.55 4.69
C TRP A 144 -11.36 -6.19 6.08
N ALA A 145 -12.40 -7.02 6.26
CA ALA A 145 -12.58 -7.79 7.49
C ALA A 145 -11.40 -8.74 7.78
N PHE A 146 -10.83 -9.36 6.74
CA PHE A 146 -9.63 -10.19 6.85
C PHE A 146 -8.39 -9.36 7.21
N SER A 147 -8.12 -8.27 6.48
CA SER A 147 -6.94 -7.43 6.63
C SER A 147 -6.89 -6.75 8.01
N GLU A 148 -7.99 -6.17 8.46
CA GLU A 148 -8.10 -5.55 9.79
C GLU A 148 -8.02 -6.59 10.92
N GLY A 149 -8.46 -7.82 10.65
CA GLY A 149 -8.40 -8.95 11.56
C GLY A 149 -7.04 -9.65 11.65
N THR A 150 -6.02 -9.24 10.88
CA THR A 150 -4.75 -9.98 10.69
C THR A 150 -4.09 -10.41 12.00
N LEU A 151 -3.99 -9.52 13.00
CA LEU A 151 -3.36 -9.87 14.29
C LEU A 151 -4.14 -10.95 15.05
N LYS A 152 -5.48 -10.92 14.98
CA LYS A 152 -6.34 -11.93 15.61
C LYS A 152 -6.25 -13.27 14.88
N LEU A 153 -5.97 -13.26 13.57
CA LEU A 153 -5.72 -14.46 12.77
C LEU A 153 -4.38 -15.14 13.10
N LEU A 154 -3.47 -14.44 13.79
CA LEU A 154 -2.24 -15.01 14.32
C LEU A 154 -2.41 -15.74 15.66
N LEU A 155 -3.61 -15.76 16.25
CA LEU A 155 -3.90 -16.54 17.45
C LEU A 155 -3.89 -18.07 17.13
N PRO A 156 -3.84 -18.93 18.16
CA PRO A 156 -4.15 -20.36 18.01
C PRO A 156 -5.54 -20.58 17.40
N ASP A 157 -5.69 -21.60 16.55
CA ASP A 157 -6.89 -21.81 15.72
C ASP A 157 -8.21 -21.84 16.48
N PHE A 158 -8.22 -22.39 17.70
CA PHE A 158 -9.43 -22.45 18.53
C PHE A 158 -9.88 -21.06 19.01
N LEU A 159 -8.94 -20.11 19.21
CA LEU A 159 -9.24 -18.73 19.56
C LEU A 159 -9.63 -17.92 18.32
N THR A 160 -9.00 -18.18 17.18
CA THR A 160 -9.27 -17.48 15.92
C THR A 160 -10.73 -17.62 15.49
N LYS A 161 -11.32 -18.82 15.63
CA LYS A 161 -12.74 -19.05 15.30
C LYS A 161 -13.72 -18.24 16.16
N ILE A 162 -13.30 -17.85 17.36
CA ILE A 162 -14.13 -17.10 18.32
C ILE A 162 -13.91 -15.60 18.13
N PHE A 163 -12.65 -15.14 18.09
CA PHE A 163 -12.29 -13.72 18.12
C PHE A 163 -12.10 -13.08 16.74
N ALA A 164 -11.98 -13.87 15.68
CA ALA A 164 -11.71 -13.41 14.31
C ALA A 164 -12.68 -14.01 13.28
N SER A 165 -13.90 -14.35 13.70
CA SER A 165 -14.89 -15.03 12.85
C SER A 165 -15.24 -14.25 11.57
N GLU A 166 -15.28 -12.92 11.63
CA GLU A 166 -15.45 -12.03 10.47
C GLU A 166 -14.28 -12.14 9.50
N GLY A 167 -13.05 -11.99 9.98
CA GLY A 167 -11.86 -12.13 9.14
C GLY A 167 -11.69 -13.54 8.54
N VAL A 168 -12.10 -14.59 9.25
CA VAL A 168 -12.11 -15.97 8.72
C VAL A 168 -13.12 -16.12 7.59
N ARG A 169 -14.35 -15.61 7.76
CA ARG A 169 -15.38 -15.64 6.70
C ARG A 169 -14.98 -14.78 5.51
N GLY A 170 -14.44 -13.58 5.77
CA GLY A 170 -13.95 -12.67 4.76
C GLY A 170 -12.84 -13.29 3.91
N ARG A 171 -11.84 -13.90 4.56
CA ARG A 171 -10.79 -14.68 3.85
C ARG A 171 -11.39 -15.77 2.97
N ALA A 172 -12.39 -16.50 3.45
CA ALA A 172 -13.01 -17.57 2.67
C ALA A 172 -13.75 -17.03 1.42
N ALA A 173 -14.42 -15.88 1.53
CA ALA A 173 -15.07 -15.21 0.41
C ALA A 173 -14.06 -14.79 -0.66
N VAL A 174 -12.98 -14.11 -0.26
CA VAL A 174 -11.91 -13.68 -1.16
C VAL A 174 -11.25 -14.87 -1.85
N VAL A 175 -10.88 -15.91 -1.09
CA VAL A 175 -10.28 -17.13 -1.64
C VAL A 175 -11.20 -17.76 -2.67
N LYS A 176 -12.50 -17.92 -2.38
CA LYS A 176 -13.46 -18.49 -3.32
C LYS A 176 -13.55 -17.67 -4.62
N ALA A 177 -13.55 -16.35 -4.52
CA ALA A 177 -13.58 -15.47 -5.69
C ALA A 177 -12.33 -15.64 -6.56
N PHE A 178 -11.15 -15.75 -5.95
CA PHE A 178 -9.92 -16.02 -6.68
C PHE A 178 -9.85 -17.43 -7.27
N GLN A 179 -10.40 -18.45 -6.60
CA GLN A 179 -10.52 -19.79 -7.19
C GLN A 179 -11.33 -19.73 -8.50
N ASN A 180 -12.44 -18.99 -8.51
CA ASN A 180 -13.24 -18.78 -9.70
C ASN A 180 -12.44 -18.03 -10.78
N TYR A 181 -11.76 -16.94 -10.41
CA TYR A 181 -10.94 -16.14 -11.31
C TYR A 181 -9.85 -16.96 -12.02
N PHE A 182 -9.18 -17.86 -11.29
CA PHE A 182 -8.15 -18.72 -11.87
C PHE A 182 -8.72 -19.86 -12.69
N THR A 183 -9.81 -20.48 -12.23
CA THR A 183 -10.44 -21.62 -12.93
C THR A 183 -11.06 -21.19 -14.26
N SER A 184 -11.55 -19.95 -14.36
CA SER A 184 -12.06 -19.38 -15.61
C SER A 184 -10.98 -18.88 -16.57
N GLY A 185 -9.69 -18.95 -16.19
CA GLY A 185 -8.59 -18.41 -17.00
C GLY A 185 -8.53 -16.87 -17.02
N SER A 186 -9.21 -16.18 -16.11
CA SER A 186 -9.34 -14.72 -16.13
C SER A 186 -8.03 -13.98 -15.83
N GLN A 187 -7.06 -14.64 -15.20
CA GLN A 187 -5.70 -14.13 -14.99
C GLN A 187 -4.98 -13.73 -16.28
N ALA A 188 -5.38 -14.29 -17.43
CA ALA A 188 -4.82 -13.91 -18.73
C ALA A 188 -5.11 -12.43 -19.08
N GLY A 189 -6.18 -11.84 -18.54
CA GLY A 189 -6.50 -10.42 -18.66
C GLY A 189 -5.80 -9.53 -17.63
N GLY A 190 -5.13 -10.11 -16.63
CA GLY A 190 -4.45 -9.37 -15.57
C GLY A 190 -3.15 -8.70 -16.01
N SER A 191 -2.55 -7.98 -15.06
CA SER A 191 -1.23 -7.37 -15.20
C SER A 191 -0.13 -8.41 -15.49
N ASP A 192 1.01 -7.92 -15.99
CA ASP A 192 2.22 -8.76 -16.12
C ASP A 192 2.62 -9.36 -14.75
N LEU A 193 2.36 -8.63 -13.64
CA LEU A 193 2.60 -9.13 -12.29
C LEU A 193 1.68 -10.31 -11.93
N MET A 194 0.38 -10.21 -12.22
CA MET A 194 -0.57 -11.31 -12.02
C MET A 194 -0.15 -12.53 -12.85
N LYS A 195 0.16 -12.34 -14.14
CA LYS A 195 0.58 -13.43 -15.05
C LYS A 195 1.82 -14.16 -14.56
N ASN A 196 2.89 -13.42 -14.28
CA ASN A 196 4.15 -14.01 -13.83
C ASN A 196 3.99 -14.72 -12.47
N ARG A 197 3.15 -14.20 -11.57
CA ARG A 197 2.86 -14.85 -10.29
C ARG A 197 2.01 -16.10 -10.47
N PHE A 198 1.02 -16.08 -11.35
CA PHE A 198 0.22 -17.25 -11.70
C PHE A 198 1.13 -18.37 -12.23
N GLU A 199 2.01 -18.07 -13.19
CA GLU A 199 2.96 -19.04 -13.77
C GLU A 199 3.88 -19.67 -12.70
N LEU A 200 4.32 -18.89 -11.72
CA LEU A 200 5.15 -19.39 -10.62
C LEU A 200 4.37 -20.29 -9.65
N LEU A 201 3.14 -19.91 -9.31
CA LEU A 201 2.40 -20.47 -8.19
C LEU A 201 1.43 -21.58 -8.57
N VAL A 202 1.00 -21.64 -9.84
CA VAL A 202 0.03 -22.65 -10.31
C VAL A 202 0.55 -24.06 -10.05
N ASP A 203 -0.30 -24.88 -9.46
CA ASP A 203 -0.09 -26.32 -9.33
C ASP A 203 -1.06 -27.01 -10.28
N HIS A 204 -0.56 -27.56 -11.38
CA HIS A 204 -1.40 -28.20 -12.39
C HIS A 204 -2.08 -29.48 -11.88
N ALA A 205 -1.67 -30.01 -10.72
CA ALA A 205 -2.38 -31.10 -10.04
C ALA A 205 -3.58 -30.59 -9.20
N ASP A 206 -3.60 -29.32 -8.81
CA ASP A 206 -4.71 -28.68 -8.08
C ASP A 206 -5.67 -27.97 -9.04
N THR A 207 -6.69 -28.70 -9.50
CA THR A 207 -7.72 -28.17 -10.41
C THR A 207 -8.58 -27.05 -9.81
N GLN A 208 -8.52 -26.85 -8.49
CA GLN A 208 -9.27 -25.81 -7.78
C GLN A 208 -8.42 -24.59 -7.44
N ASN A 209 -7.13 -24.58 -7.82
CA ASN A 209 -6.20 -23.47 -7.57
C ASN A 209 -6.22 -23.01 -6.10
N SER A 210 -6.32 -23.94 -5.15
CA SER A 210 -6.69 -23.64 -3.77
C SER A 210 -5.62 -22.85 -3.02
N ASP A 211 -4.36 -23.27 -3.06
CA ASP A 211 -3.26 -22.54 -2.42
C ASP A 211 -2.86 -21.30 -3.21
N LEU A 212 -3.00 -21.32 -4.54
CA LEU A 212 -2.82 -20.15 -5.40
C LEU A 212 -3.80 -19.02 -5.00
N ALA A 213 -5.09 -19.32 -4.86
CA ALA A 213 -6.11 -18.36 -4.42
C ALA A 213 -5.87 -17.84 -2.99
N ARG A 214 -5.38 -18.69 -2.09
CA ARG A 214 -4.97 -18.28 -0.73
C ARG A 214 -3.77 -17.34 -0.75
N HIS A 215 -2.81 -17.58 -1.64
CA HIS A 215 -1.67 -16.68 -1.83
C HIS A 215 -2.11 -15.30 -2.32
N GLU A 216 -3.05 -15.21 -3.26
CA GLU A 216 -3.55 -13.91 -3.74
C GLU A 216 -4.13 -13.04 -2.64
N ASN A 217 -5.01 -13.61 -1.81
CA ASN A 217 -5.62 -12.89 -0.70
C ASN A 217 -4.57 -12.26 0.24
N LEU A 218 -3.39 -12.87 0.40
CA LEU A 218 -2.30 -12.27 1.18
C LEU A 218 -1.56 -11.17 0.41
N ILE A 219 -1.34 -11.32 -0.88
CA ILE A 219 -0.70 -10.29 -1.70
C ILE A 219 -1.55 -9.02 -1.75
N ASP A 220 -2.88 -9.14 -1.68
CA ASP A 220 -3.77 -8.00 -1.55
C ASP A 220 -3.55 -7.19 -0.27
N ILE A 221 -3.13 -7.83 0.83
CA ILE A 221 -2.71 -7.08 2.03
C ILE A 221 -1.55 -6.14 1.69
N ALA A 222 -0.57 -6.62 0.91
CA ALA A 222 0.59 -5.82 0.52
C ALA A 222 0.22 -4.68 -0.43
N ALA A 223 -0.76 -4.87 -1.30
CA ALA A 223 -1.22 -3.87 -2.26
C ALA A 223 -2.11 -2.77 -1.64
N LEU A 224 -3.04 -3.16 -0.74
CA LEU A 224 -4.12 -2.28 -0.28
C LEU A 224 -3.88 -1.69 1.11
N SER A 225 -3.44 -2.50 2.08
CA SER A 225 -3.50 -2.16 3.52
C SER A 225 -2.60 -0.99 3.92
N ASN A 226 -1.60 -0.66 3.11
CA ASN A 226 -0.76 0.53 3.30
C ASN A 226 -1.18 1.68 2.39
N THR A 227 -1.65 1.39 1.18
CA THR A 227 -1.95 2.40 0.17
C THR A 227 -3.16 3.22 0.59
N VAL A 228 -4.23 2.59 1.08
CA VAL A 228 -5.46 3.30 1.46
C VAL A 228 -5.24 4.25 2.64
N PRO A 229 -4.68 3.82 3.79
CA PRO A 229 -4.35 4.76 4.88
C PRO A 229 -3.39 5.86 4.44
N SER A 230 -2.43 5.55 3.57
CA SER A 230 -1.51 6.56 3.05
C SER A 230 -2.23 7.62 2.22
N ALA A 231 -3.13 7.21 1.33
CA ALA A 231 -3.94 8.14 0.54
C ALA A 231 -4.85 8.98 1.43
N PHE A 232 -5.48 8.37 2.46
CA PHE A 232 -6.26 9.11 3.46
C PHE A 232 -5.44 10.25 4.07
N TRP A 233 -4.22 9.95 4.55
CA TRP A 233 -3.40 10.98 5.17
C TRP A 233 -2.89 12.03 4.18
N VAL A 234 -2.65 11.67 2.92
CA VAL A 234 -2.26 12.63 1.86
C VAL A 234 -3.41 13.59 1.59
N ILE A 235 -4.62 13.07 1.42
CA ILE A 235 -5.83 13.88 1.24
C ILE A 235 -6.09 14.75 2.48
N TYR A 236 -5.94 14.20 3.69
CA TYR A 236 -6.08 14.97 4.93
C TYR A 236 -5.11 16.15 4.99
N HIS A 237 -3.81 15.92 4.80
CA HIS A 237 -2.80 17.00 4.88
C HIS A 237 -2.91 17.99 3.71
N LEU A 238 -3.35 17.54 2.54
CA LEU A 238 -3.60 18.41 1.39
C LEU A 238 -4.77 19.36 1.64
N PHE A 239 -5.92 18.83 2.05
CA PHE A 239 -7.16 19.61 2.16
C PHE A 239 -7.29 20.38 3.49
N SER A 240 -6.54 20.00 4.53
CA SER A 240 -6.52 20.74 5.80
C SER A 240 -5.72 22.03 5.77
N ASP A 241 -4.87 22.22 4.76
CA ASP A 241 -4.13 23.46 4.52
C ASP A 241 -4.63 24.11 3.23
N ALA A 242 -5.47 25.15 3.37
CA ALA A 242 -6.05 25.86 2.25
C ALA A 242 -5.00 26.52 1.34
N SER A 243 -3.86 26.97 1.90
CA SER A 243 -2.80 27.58 1.11
C SER A 243 -2.06 26.53 0.28
N LEU A 244 -1.75 25.38 0.89
CA LEU A 244 -1.16 24.25 0.19
C LEU A 244 -2.10 23.74 -0.92
N LEU A 245 -3.38 23.53 -0.61
CA LEU A 245 -4.38 23.06 -1.58
C LEU A 245 -4.44 23.97 -2.82
N GLU A 246 -4.48 25.28 -2.62
CA GLU A 246 -4.54 26.24 -3.72
C GLU A 246 -3.23 26.28 -4.53
N GLN A 247 -2.08 26.20 -3.87
CA GLN A 247 -0.78 26.13 -4.54
C GLN A 247 -0.67 24.88 -5.42
N VAL A 248 -1.11 23.72 -4.93
CA VAL A 248 -1.07 22.48 -5.72
C VAL A 248 -2.09 22.52 -6.85
N ARG A 249 -3.32 23.00 -6.60
CA ARG A 249 -4.34 23.17 -7.65
C ARG A 249 -3.87 24.08 -8.78
N THR A 250 -3.20 25.19 -8.45
CA THR A 250 -2.63 26.11 -9.44
C THR A 250 -1.59 25.40 -10.31
N GLN A 251 -0.64 24.71 -9.70
CA GLN A 251 0.38 23.96 -10.45
C GLN A 251 -0.23 22.83 -11.29
N VAL A 252 -1.25 22.12 -10.79
CA VAL A 252 -1.93 21.08 -11.59
C VAL A 252 -2.74 21.69 -12.74
N ALA A 253 -3.33 22.87 -12.57
CA ALA A 253 -4.00 23.59 -13.65
C ALA A 253 -3.04 23.94 -14.79
N GLU A 254 -1.79 24.32 -14.49
CA GLU A 254 -0.74 24.56 -15.51
C GLU A 254 -0.35 23.29 -16.29
N LEU A 255 -0.59 22.11 -15.71
CA LEU A 255 -0.37 20.81 -16.34
C LEU A 255 -1.61 20.29 -17.07
N THR A 256 -2.72 21.03 -17.05
CA THR A 256 -4.01 20.60 -17.57
C THR A 256 -4.34 21.34 -18.86
N THR A 257 -4.64 20.59 -19.92
CA THR A 257 -5.18 21.16 -21.16
C THR A 257 -6.71 21.06 -21.15
N SER A 258 -7.37 21.97 -21.86
CA SER A 258 -8.83 21.98 -22.00
C SER A 258 -9.21 22.06 -23.47
N GLU A 259 -10.14 21.21 -23.90
CA GLU A 259 -10.73 21.23 -25.23
C GLU A 259 -12.26 21.09 -25.12
N VAL A 260 -12.99 21.48 -26.17
CA VAL A 260 -14.44 21.27 -26.25
C VAL A 260 -14.69 20.12 -27.22
N SER A 261 -15.41 19.10 -26.76
CA SER A 261 -15.76 17.93 -27.57
C SER A 261 -16.73 18.32 -28.70
N ALA A 262 -16.87 17.44 -29.69
CA ALA A 262 -17.85 17.62 -30.76
C ALA A 262 -19.30 17.68 -30.23
N GLN A 263 -19.54 17.14 -29.03
CA GLN A 263 -20.80 17.14 -28.31
C GLN A 263 -20.99 18.37 -27.41
N GLY A 264 -20.01 19.30 -27.39
CA GLY A 264 -20.06 20.53 -26.60
C GLY A 264 -19.61 20.39 -25.15
N GLU A 265 -19.05 19.24 -24.76
CA GLU A 265 -18.55 19.00 -23.40
C GLU A 265 -17.13 19.54 -23.24
N THR A 266 -16.82 20.14 -22.10
CA THR A 266 -15.42 20.53 -21.81
C THR A 266 -14.65 19.29 -21.35
N ILE A 267 -13.55 18.96 -22.03
CA ILE A 267 -12.66 17.87 -21.66
C ILE A 267 -11.38 18.49 -21.08
N CYS A 268 -11.09 18.18 -19.82
CA CYS A 268 -9.82 18.53 -19.18
C CYS A 268 -8.90 17.30 -19.13
N LYS A 269 -7.68 17.45 -19.64
CA LYS A 269 -6.66 16.40 -19.67
C LYS A 269 -5.48 16.81 -18.79
N ILE A 270 -5.27 16.12 -17.69
CA ILE A 270 -4.11 16.33 -16.81
C ILE A 270 -2.91 15.56 -17.38
N ASN A 271 -1.78 16.22 -17.61
CA ASN A 271 -0.56 15.54 -18.02
C ASN A 271 -0.02 14.68 -16.86
N LEU A 272 -0.18 13.36 -16.96
CA LEU A 272 0.15 12.42 -15.88
C LEU A 272 1.64 12.40 -15.58
N GLN A 273 2.49 12.38 -16.61
CA GLN A 273 3.94 12.31 -16.43
C GLN A 273 4.47 13.53 -15.65
N LYS A 274 3.97 14.72 -15.96
CA LYS A 274 4.33 15.94 -15.21
C LYS A 274 3.71 15.94 -13.82
N LEU A 275 2.47 15.45 -13.65
CA LEU A 275 1.81 15.38 -12.35
C LEU A 275 2.56 14.50 -11.34
N ILE A 276 2.95 13.28 -11.74
CA ILE A 276 3.66 12.35 -10.83
C ILE A 276 5.09 12.82 -10.49
N GLN A 277 5.65 13.73 -11.31
CA GLN A 277 6.94 14.36 -11.10
C GLN A 277 6.83 15.75 -10.44
N LEU A 278 5.61 16.22 -10.14
CA LEU A 278 5.37 17.55 -9.61
C LEU A 278 5.97 17.66 -8.19
N PRO A 279 7.02 18.49 -7.98
CA PRO A 279 7.80 18.45 -6.74
C PRO A 279 6.98 18.66 -5.47
N ILE A 280 6.00 19.59 -5.49
CA ILE A 280 5.13 19.86 -4.34
C ILE A 280 4.29 18.64 -3.97
N LEU A 281 3.75 17.92 -4.95
CA LEU A 281 2.91 16.75 -4.72
C LEU A 281 3.76 15.54 -4.30
N SER A 282 4.88 15.29 -4.96
CA SER A 282 5.81 14.23 -4.56
C SER A 282 6.33 14.45 -3.14
N SER A 283 6.67 15.70 -2.79
CA SER A 283 7.17 16.04 -1.46
C SER A 283 6.10 15.91 -0.38
N LEU A 284 4.87 16.34 -0.66
CA LEU A 284 3.70 16.15 0.20
C LEU A 284 3.44 14.66 0.50
N ILE A 285 3.47 13.81 -0.54
CA ILE A 285 3.25 12.37 -0.39
C ILE A 285 4.35 11.76 0.49
N LEU A 286 5.63 12.04 0.19
CA LEU A 286 6.75 11.49 0.94
C LEU A 286 6.80 11.97 2.39
N GLU A 287 6.48 13.25 2.65
CA GLU A 287 6.38 13.76 4.02
C GLU A 287 5.23 13.13 4.77
N THR A 288 4.05 12.99 4.14
CA THR A 288 2.91 12.31 4.75
C THR A 288 3.28 10.91 5.18
N LEU A 289 3.94 10.18 4.28
CA LEU A 289 4.40 8.84 4.56
C LEU A 289 5.45 8.82 5.68
N ARG A 290 6.43 9.74 5.70
CA ARG A 290 7.40 9.84 6.81
C ARG A 290 6.70 10.11 8.15
N PHE A 291 5.77 11.05 8.16
CA PHE A 291 5.16 11.56 9.39
C PHE A 291 4.13 10.60 9.99
N ARG A 292 3.37 9.90 9.14
CA ARG A 292 2.31 8.95 9.56
C ARG A 292 2.78 7.50 9.59
N SER A 293 3.99 7.20 9.12
CA SER A 293 4.53 5.85 9.22
C SER A 293 4.91 5.47 10.64
N THR A 294 4.38 4.33 11.10
CA THR A 294 4.68 3.77 12.43
C THR A 294 5.11 2.31 12.38
N GLY A 295 5.10 1.68 11.21
CA GLY A 295 5.51 0.29 11.06
C GLY A 295 6.95 0.01 11.47
N THR A 296 7.24 -1.27 11.65
CA THR A 296 8.56 -1.75 12.06
C THR A 296 9.21 -2.59 10.97
N GLY A 297 10.54 -2.70 10.99
CA GLY A 297 11.27 -3.64 10.14
C GLY A 297 11.75 -4.84 10.94
N PRO A 298 10.91 -5.88 11.17
CA PRO A 298 11.29 -7.04 11.95
C PRO A 298 12.27 -7.94 11.18
N ARG A 299 13.20 -8.57 11.88
CA ARG A 299 14.20 -9.50 11.34
C ARG A 299 14.43 -10.64 12.32
N LEU A 300 14.53 -11.87 11.82
CA LEU A 300 15.00 -13.00 12.59
C LEU A 300 16.50 -13.18 12.36
N VAL A 301 17.26 -13.35 13.44
CA VAL A 301 18.69 -13.63 13.38
C VAL A 301 18.90 -15.12 13.15
N MET A 302 19.41 -15.49 11.98
CA MET A 302 19.55 -16.87 11.52
C MET A 302 20.85 -17.52 12.02
N GLU A 303 21.87 -16.71 12.27
CA GLU A 303 23.21 -17.11 12.72
C GLU A 303 23.77 -16.04 13.68
N ASP A 304 24.64 -16.45 14.61
CA ASP A 304 25.38 -15.50 15.45
C ASP A 304 26.18 -14.54 14.56
N THR A 305 25.98 -13.23 14.73
CA THR A 305 26.66 -12.23 13.89
C THR A 305 26.92 -10.92 14.62
N LEU A 306 27.89 -10.16 14.12
CA LEU A 306 28.20 -8.81 14.59
C LEU A 306 27.63 -7.76 13.61
N ILE A 307 26.98 -6.74 14.15
CA ILE A 307 26.49 -5.59 13.38
C ILE A 307 27.13 -4.28 13.88
N GLY A 308 26.89 -3.21 13.12
CA GLY A 308 27.49 -1.90 13.33
C GLY A 308 28.72 -1.66 12.47
N LYS A 309 29.28 -0.45 12.55
CA LYS A 309 30.44 -0.02 11.76
C LYS A 309 31.72 -0.76 12.20
N ASP A 310 31.84 -0.97 13.50
CA ASP A 310 33.03 -1.55 14.13
C ASP A 310 32.74 -2.97 14.64
N GLN A 311 31.68 -3.61 14.11
CA GLN A 311 31.22 -4.94 14.51
C GLN A 311 31.02 -5.07 16.02
N GLN A 312 30.51 -4.02 16.67
CA GLN A 312 30.50 -3.91 18.12
C GLN A 312 29.26 -4.54 18.78
N TYR A 313 28.23 -4.90 18.01
CA TYR A 313 26.97 -5.45 18.55
C TYR A 313 26.79 -6.90 18.13
N LEU A 314 26.89 -7.84 19.07
CA LEU A 314 26.62 -9.25 18.87
C LEU A 314 25.12 -9.53 18.90
N LEU A 315 24.62 -10.10 17.81
CA LEU A 315 23.28 -10.67 17.71
C LEU A 315 23.38 -12.19 17.78
N LYS A 316 22.59 -12.79 18.68
CA LYS A 316 22.54 -14.25 18.83
C LYS A 316 21.50 -14.87 17.91
N LYS A 317 21.82 -16.03 17.34
CA LYS A 317 20.89 -16.84 16.56
C LYS A 317 19.57 -17.05 17.32
N GLY A 318 18.46 -16.88 16.61
CA GLY A 318 17.11 -17.04 17.13
C GLY A 318 16.52 -15.79 17.76
N SER A 319 17.32 -14.74 18.02
CA SER A 319 16.83 -13.44 18.50
C SER A 319 16.03 -12.70 17.42
N LEU A 320 15.16 -11.79 17.86
CA LEU A 320 14.41 -10.90 16.99
C LEU A 320 15.08 -9.53 16.98
N LEU A 321 15.22 -8.92 15.81
CA LEU A 321 15.65 -7.54 15.66
C LEU A 321 14.52 -6.71 15.07
N ILE A 322 14.21 -5.58 15.68
CA ILE A 322 13.17 -4.64 15.25
C ILE A 322 13.82 -3.32 14.83
N ILE A 323 13.71 -2.96 13.56
CA ILE A 323 14.04 -1.61 13.10
C ILE A 323 12.87 -0.69 13.43
N ALA A 324 13.08 0.28 14.33
CA ALA A 324 12.07 1.23 14.75
C ALA A 324 11.97 2.39 13.74
N ASN A 325 11.24 2.17 12.63
CA ASN A 325 11.17 3.14 11.54
C ASN A 325 10.65 4.51 12.00
N LYS A 326 9.66 4.55 12.90
CA LYS A 326 9.16 5.82 13.48
C LYS A 326 10.28 6.59 14.17
N THR A 327 11.11 5.94 14.98
CA THR A 327 12.24 6.62 15.63
C THR A 327 13.21 7.21 14.62
N LEU A 328 13.49 6.49 13.52
CA LEU A 328 14.35 6.98 12.43
C LEU A 328 13.73 8.12 11.64
N HIS A 329 12.41 8.11 11.45
CA HIS A 329 11.67 9.16 10.74
C HIS A 329 11.64 10.47 11.51
N PHE A 330 11.75 10.42 12.84
CA PHE A 330 11.70 11.57 13.73
C PHE A 330 13.06 11.91 14.39
N ASP A 331 14.15 11.25 13.98
CA ASP A 331 15.50 11.54 14.50
C ASP A 331 15.96 12.94 14.06
N LYS A 332 16.04 13.87 15.01
CA LYS A 332 16.45 15.27 14.76
C LYS A 332 17.88 15.39 14.24
N ARG A 333 18.75 14.40 14.48
CA ARG A 333 20.11 14.37 13.90
C ARG A 333 20.09 14.16 12.39
N ALA A 334 19.09 13.43 11.89
CA ALA A 334 18.92 13.16 10.47
C ALA A 334 18.02 14.21 9.79
N TRP A 335 16.90 14.57 10.43
CA TRP A 335 15.83 15.37 9.83
C TRP A 335 15.80 16.84 10.28
N GLY A 336 16.73 17.24 11.17
CA GLY A 336 16.80 18.57 11.77
C GLY A 336 15.80 18.79 12.91
N ASP A 337 15.84 19.98 13.50
CA ASP A 337 15.09 20.28 14.73
C ASP A 337 13.57 20.16 14.60
N ARG A 338 13.05 20.35 13.38
CA ARG A 338 11.63 20.29 13.01
C ARG A 338 11.20 18.91 12.50
N ALA A 339 11.85 17.82 12.92
CA ALA A 339 11.50 16.45 12.54
C ALA A 339 10.08 16.04 13.03
N ASP A 340 9.64 16.63 14.12
CA ASP A 340 8.36 16.47 14.81
C ASP A 340 7.21 17.32 14.23
N SER A 341 7.51 18.23 13.30
CA SER A 341 6.51 19.01 12.58
C SER A 341 6.21 18.37 11.23
N PHE A 342 4.97 18.42 10.76
CA PHE A 342 4.67 18.11 9.37
C PHE A 342 5.12 19.27 8.45
N ARG A 343 5.80 18.95 7.35
CA ARG A 343 6.31 19.93 6.37
C ARG A 343 6.24 19.41 4.95
N PHE A 344 5.26 19.87 4.17
CA PHE A 344 5.07 19.41 2.79
C PHE A 344 6.30 19.68 1.89
N ASP A 345 7.17 20.62 2.25
CA ASP A 345 8.38 21.01 1.52
C ASP A 345 9.64 20.23 1.92
N ARG A 346 9.54 19.28 2.87
CA ARG A 346 10.72 18.58 3.44
C ARG A 346 11.54 17.82 2.40
N PHE A 347 10.92 17.34 1.33
CA PHE A 347 11.56 16.51 0.31
C PHE A 347 11.98 17.31 -0.94
N TYR A 348 12.00 18.65 -0.88
CA TYR A 348 12.65 19.47 -1.91
C TYR A 348 14.18 19.36 -1.88
N GLY A 349 14.73 19.04 -0.70
CA GLY A 349 16.17 18.89 -0.49
C GLY A 349 16.64 17.44 -0.49
N LYS A 350 17.89 17.26 -0.04
CA LYS A 350 18.49 15.94 0.12
C LYS A 350 17.80 15.16 1.24
N VAL A 351 17.25 13.99 0.90
CA VAL A 351 16.70 13.05 1.89
C VAL A 351 17.83 12.43 2.71
N PRO A 352 17.74 12.40 4.05
CA PRO A 352 18.77 11.78 4.88
C PRO A 352 18.91 10.29 4.56
N ALA A 353 20.14 9.85 4.31
CA ALA A 353 20.43 8.46 3.97
C ALA A 353 20.02 7.54 5.12
N ASN A 354 19.39 6.41 4.79
CA ASN A 354 18.95 5.37 5.73
C ASN A 354 17.91 5.77 6.80
N ALA A 355 17.57 7.06 6.93
CA ALA A 355 16.59 7.52 7.90
C ALA A 355 15.15 7.44 7.34
N PHE A 356 14.95 7.66 6.04
CA PHE A 356 13.65 7.45 5.40
C PHE A 356 13.41 5.96 5.12
N ARG A 357 12.47 5.37 5.86
CA ARG A 357 12.27 3.91 5.93
C ARG A 357 10.84 3.44 5.65
N VAL A 358 10.00 4.30 5.09
CA VAL A 358 8.60 3.97 4.73
C VAL A 358 8.54 2.74 3.83
N PHE A 359 9.37 2.70 2.79
CA PHE A 359 9.39 1.60 1.83
C PHE A 359 10.42 0.52 2.19
N GLY A 360 10.86 0.44 3.45
CA GLY A 360 11.95 -0.44 3.85
C GLY A 360 13.29 -0.03 3.24
N GLY A 361 14.08 -0.99 2.76
CA GLY A 361 15.35 -0.73 2.05
C GLY A 361 16.27 -1.94 1.96
N GLY A 362 17.32 -1.83 1.16
CA GLY A 362 18.17 -2.96 0.77
C GLY A 362 17.36 -3.99 -0.02
N ALA A 363 17.64 -5.29 0.20
CA ALA A 363 16.89 -6.39 -0.41
C ALA A 363 15.40 -6.45 -0.01
N ASN A 364 15.01 -5.74 1.04
CA ASN A 364 13.65 -5.68 1.58
C ASN A 364 13.00 -4.32 1.29
N ARG A 365 13.31 -3.72 0.14
CA ARG A 365 12.64 -2.50 -0.31
C ARG A 365 11.30 -2.88 -0.94
N CYS A 366 10.25 -2.13 -0.66
CA CYS A 366 8.94 -2.33 -1.26
C CYS A 366 9.06 -2.21 -2.80
N PRO A 367 8.76 -3.28 -3.56
CA PRO A 367 8.84 -3.26 -5.01
C PRO A 367 7.72 -2.40 -5.63
N GLY A 368 6.58 -2.28 -4.94
CA GLY A 368 5.44 -1.46 -5.37
C GLY A 368 5.59 0.05 -5.13
N GLN A 369 6.72 0.52 -4.58
CA GLN A 369 6.89 1.93 -4.22
C GLN A 369 6.55 2.87 -5.38
N GLY A 370 7.11 2.62 -6.57
CA GLY A 370 6.95 3.51 -7.72
C GLY A 370 5.51 3.61 -8.20
N ILE A 371 4.79 2.48 -8.27
CA ILE A 371 3.39 2.48 -8.70
C ILE A 371 2.48 3.10 -7.63
N VAL A 372 2.65 2.77 -6.36
CA VAL A 372 1.78 3.25 -5.28
C VAL A 372 1.86 4.78 -5.14
N THR A 373 3.06 5.37 -5.17
CA THR A 373 3.18 6.84 -5.09
C THR A 373 2.56 7.53 -6.31
N ASN A 374 2.67 6.92 -7.49
CA ASN A 374 2.08 7.47 -8.72
C ASN A 374 0.55 7.36 -8.72
N VAL A 375 -0.01 6.26 -8.22
CA VAL A 375 -1.46 6.08 -8.07
C VAL A 375 -2.01 7.08 -7.05
N ILE A 376 -1.36 7.26 -5.90
CA ILE A 376 -1.77 8.27 -4.91
C ILE A 376 -1.70 9.69 -5.52
N ALA A 377 -0.63 10.01 -6.25
CA ALA A 377 -0.48 11.31 -6.91
C ALA A 377 -1.56 11.54 -7.97
N ALA A 378 -1.86 10.54 -8.81
CA ALA A 378 -2.91 10.62 -9.82
C ALA A 378 -4.30 10.79 -9.17
N PHE A 379 -4.62 9.95 -8.19
CA PHE A 379 -5.88 10.02 -7.45
C PHE A 379 -6.05 11.39 -6.78
N ALA A 380 -5.09 11.83 -5.97
CA ALA A 380 -5.15 13.12 -5.30
C ALA A 380 -5.19 14.29 -6.31
N GLY A 381 -4.41 14.19 -7.40
CA GLY A 381 -4.35 15.15 -8.49
C GLY A 381 -5.70 15.41 -9.14
N MET A 382 -6.36 14.34 -9.61
CA MET A 382 -7.67 14.47 -10.22
C MET A 382 -8.75 14.82 -9.18
N PHE A 383 -8.68 14.21 -8.00
CA PHE A 383 -9.64 14.45 -6.92
C PHE A 383 -9.68 15.92 -6.48
N MET A 384 -8.52 16.54 -6.22
CA MET A 384 -8.47 17.95 -5.78
C MET A 384 -8.93 18.93 -6.85
N MET A 385 -8.76 18.59 -8.13
CA MET A 385 -9.22 19.43 -9.23
C MET A 385 -10.75 19.38 -9.38
N ARG A 386 -11.38 18.30 -8.94
CA ARG A 386 -12.81 18.03 -9.12
C ARG A 386 -13.67 18.30 -7.89
N PHE A 387 -13.13 18.11 -6.69
CA PHE A 387 -13.90 18.12 -5.45
C PHE A 387 -13.30 19.04 -4.38
N ASP A 388 -14.17 19.59 -3.53
CA ASP A 388 -13.83 20.14 -2.23
C ASP A 388 -14.26 19.15 -1.13
N ILE A 389 -13.52 19.14 -0.02
CA ILE A 389 -13.88 18.41 1.19
C ILE A 389 -14.29 19.43 2.25
N ILE A 390 -15.50 19.26 2.77
CA ILE A 390 -16.01 20.02 3.91
C ILE A 390 -15.99 19.09 5.13
N PRO A 391 -15.11 19.32 6.12
CA PRO A 391 -15.07 18.49 7.33
C PRO A 391 -16.38 18.63 8.12
N ASN A 392 -16.72 17.63 8.93
CA ASN A 392 -17.88 17.72 9.81
C ASN A 392 -17.62 18.75 10.92
N GLY A 393 -18.27 19.91 10.83
CA GLY A 393 -17.98 21.08 11.67
C GLY A 393 -17.17 22.10 10.87
N ASN A 394 -16.42 22.97 11.54
CA ASN A 394 -15.57 23.97 10.86
C ASN A 394 -14.06 23.65 10.94
N ASP A 395 -13.65 22.57 11.60
CA ASP A 395 -12.24 22.33 11.93
C ASP A 395 -11.69 21.01 11.37
N TRP A 396 -10.51 21.08 10.76
CA TRP A 396 -9.66 19.93 10.41
C TRP A 396 -8.95 19.40 11.66
N THR A 397 -9.70 18.74 12.54
CA THR A 397 -9.15 18.11 13.74
C THR A 397 -8.47 16.78 13.38
N ASP A 398 -7.25 16.55 13.87
CA ASP A 398 -6.52 15.30 13.65
C ASP A 398 -7.29 14.14 14.31
N PRO A 399 -7.75 13.12 13.55
CA PRO A 399 -8.52 12.00 14.08
C PRO A 399 -7.69 11.02 14.90
N GLY A 400 -6.40 11.31 15.13
CA GLY A 400 -5.44 10.37 15.68
C GLY A 400 -5.15 9.24 14.68
N GLN A 401 -4.17 8.42 15.01
CA GLN A 401 -3.79 7.28 14.18
C GLN A 401 -3.94 5.99 14.97
N ASP A 402 -4.55 4.99 14.36
CA ASP A 402 -4.59 3.64 14.93
C ASP A 402 -3.19 3.00 14.78
N LEU A 403 -2.62 2.65 15.93
CA LEU A 403 -1.29 2.03 16.05
C LEU A 403 -1.36 0.57 16.50
N VAL A 404 -2.57 0.02 16.65
CA VAL A 404 -2.78 -1.36 17.11
C VAL A 404 -2.31 -2.35 16.07
N ASN A 405 -2.58 -2.08 14.78
CA ASN A 405 -2.15 -2.97 13.72
C ASN A 405 -0.66 -2.78 13.38
N MET A 406 0.19 -3.59 13.99
CA MET A 406 1.64 -3.57 13.74
C MET A 406 2.06 -4.17 12.38
N SER A 407 1.14 -4.74 11.60
CA SER A 407 1.46 -5.27 10.27
C SER A 407 1.48 -4.19 9.17
N THR A 408 0.90 -3.02 9.43
CA THR A 408 0.90 -1.91 8.48
C THR A 408 2.03 -0.93 8.78
N GLN A 409 2.56 -0.33 7.71
CA GLN A 409 3.54 0.73 7.77
C GLN A 409 2.88 2.06 8.11
N THR A 410 1.72 2.34 7.52
CA THR A 410 0.89 3.52 7.77
C THR A 410 -0.43 3.06 8.39
N GLY A 411 -0.71 3.50 9.62
CA GLY A 411 -1.97 3.20 10.31
C GLY A 411 -3.12 4.07 9.79
N PRO A 412 -4.37 3.55 9.78
CA PRO A 412 -5.55 4.36 9.46
C PRO A 412 -5.82 5.43 10.53
N PRO A 413 -6.72 6.39 10.28
CA PRO A 413 -7.24 7.26 11.34
C PRO A 413 -7.86 6.43 12.47
N LYS A 414 -7.66 6.87 13.72
CA LYS A 414 -8.22 6.17 14.89
C LYS A 414 -9.72 6.41 15.01
N GLU A 415 -10.14 7.66 14.84
CA GLU A 415 -11.55 8.05 14.87
C GLU A 415 -12.13 8.14 13.45
N LYS A 416 -13.43 7.90 13.32
CA LYS A 416 -14.13 8.10 12.04
C LYS A 416 -14.02 9.56 11.61
N PHE A 417 -13.59 9.81 10.37
CA PHE A 417 -13.44 11.15 9.84
C PHE A 417 -14.57 11.46 8.85
N MET A 418 -15.66 12.02 9.38
CA MET A 418 -16.85 12.32 8.60
C MET A 418 -16.69 13.62 7.81
N VAL A 419 -16.99 13.59 6.51
CA VAL A 419 -16.85 14.74 5.61
C VAL A 419 -17.99 14.78 4.57
N ASN A 420 -18.20 15.95 3.97
CA ASN A 420 -18.93 16.08 2.71
C ASN A 420 -17.91 16.24 1.59
N ILE A 421 -17.98 15.40 0.56
CA ILE A 421 -17.20 15.55 -0.67
C ILE A 421 -18.11 16.18 -1.71
N VAL A 422 -17.84 17.42 -2.09
CA VAL A 422 -18.72 18.21 -2.97
C VAL A 422 -18.01 18.55 -4.28
N PRO A 423 -18.68 18.45 -5.45
CA PRO A 423 -18.07 18.86 -6.71
C PRO A 423 -17.76 20.35 -6.70
N ARG A 424 -16.58 20.72 -7.21
CA ARG A 424 -16.20 22.13 -7.42
C ARG A 424 -17.06 22.72 -8.53
N GLU A 425 -17.41 24.00 -8.38
CA GLU A 425 -18.15 24.73 -9.41
C GLU A 425 -17.41 24.73 -10.76
N SER A 426 -16.08 24.87 -10.73
CA SER A 426 -15.23 24.82 -11.94
C SER A 426 -15.15 23.45 -12.60
N ALA A 427 -15.63 22.39 -11.95
CA ALA A 427 -15.59 21.02 -12.46
C ALA A 427 -16.96 20.51 -12.94
N LYS A 428 -17.99 21.35 -12.88
CA LYS A 428 -19.34 21.00 -13.38
C LYS A 428 -19.33 20.90 -14.90
N ASN A 429 -19.95 19.85 -15.44
CA ASN A 429 -20.03 19.58 -16.88
C ASN A 429 -18.64 19.48 -17.57
N VAL A 430 -17.61 19.12 -16.79
CA VAL A 430 -16.26 18.86 -17.29
C VAL A 430 -15.98 17.36 -17.22
N VAL A 431 -15.57 16.79 -18.33
CA VAL A 431 -15.05 15.42 -18.40
C VAL A 431 -13.55 15.47 -18.11
N TRP A 432 -13.12 14.74 -17.08
CA TRP A 432 -11.72 14.67 -16.70
C TRP A 432 -11.06 13.42 -17.26
N SER A 433 -9.79 13.53 -17.62
CA SER A 433 -8.97 12.39 -18.04
C SER A 433 -7.49 12.69 -17.82
N PHE A 434 -6.65 11.66 -17.98
CA PHE A 434 -5.21 11.82 -18.00
C PHE A 434 -4.68 11.73 -19.43
N GLU A 435 -3.72 12.58 -19.75
CA GLU A 435 -2.84 12.42 -20.91
C GLU A 435 -1.55 11.71 -20.44
N MET A 436 -1.20 10.62 -21.10
CA MET A 436 -0.12 9.70 -20.70
C MET A 436 1.27 10.19 -21.08
#